data_AF-A3TQ51-F1
#
_entry.id   AF-A3TQ51-F1
#
_cell.length_a   1.000
_cell.length_b   1.000
_cell.length_c   1.000
_cell.angle_alpha   90.00
_cell.angle_beta   90.00
_cell.angle_gamma   90.00
#
_symmetry.space_group_name_H-M   'P 1'
#
loop_
_entity.id
_entity.type
_entity.pdbx_description
1 polymer ?
#
loop_
_entity_poly.entity_id
_entity_poly.type
_entity_poly.pdbx_seq_one_letter_code
_entity_poly.pdbx_strand_id
1 'polypeptide(L)'
;MALNIKNERVVTLARDVAARTGTTQTGAIESALERYLADLVREAESDSKRRRIDQLLAEIDAERTDGGPTVEEIMDEMYDPQTGLPR
;
A
#
# COMPACT_ATOMS: atom_id res chain seq x y z
N MET A 1 20.87 -19.44 18.95
CA MET A 1 19.95 -20.58 18.71
C MET A 1 20.25 -21.16 17.34
N ALA A 2 19.99 -22.45 17.10
CA ALA A 2 20.28 -23.11 15.83
C ALA A 2 18.99 -23.51 15.10
N LEU A 3 18.83 -23.03 13.86
CA LEU A 3 17.76 -23.46 12.94
C LEU A 3 18.24 -24.71 12.19
N ASN A 4 17.51 -25.81 12.30
CA ASN A 4 17.82 -27.05 11.57
C ASN A 4 16.84 -27.25 10.41
N ILE A 5 17.35 -27.24 9.19
CA ILE A 5 16.56 -27.42 7.97
C ILE A 5 16.87 -28.79 7.36
N LYS A 6 15.90 -29.72 7.44
CA LYS A 6 16.03 -31.08 6.88
C LYS A 6 15.61 -31.18 5.40
N ASN A 7 15.29 -30.06 4.77
CA ASN A 7 14.89 -30.03 3.37
C ASN A 7 16.12 -29.79 2.49
N GLU A 8 16.49 -30.81 1.70
CA GLU A 8 17.68 -30.79 0.84
C GLU A 8 17.66 -29.64 -0.17
N ARG A 9 16.48 -29.32 -0.74
CA ARG A 9 16.34 -28.23 -1.70
C ARG A 9 16.68 -26.89 -1.07
N VAL A 10 16.24 -26.65 0.16
CA VAL A 10 16.52 -25.40 0.88
C VAL A 10 18.00 -25.28 1.22
N VAL A 11 18.63 -26.38 1.63
CA VAL A 11 20.08 -26.42 1.90
C VAL A 11 20.88 -26.11 0.63
N THR A 12 20.50 -26.69 -0.51
CA THR A 12 21.14 -26.41 -1.81
C THR A 12 20.98 -24.95 -2.21
N LEU A 13 19.77 -24.38 -2.09
CA LEU A 13 19.54 -22.96 -2.38
C LEU A 13 20.37 -22.04 -1.48
N ALA A 14 20.42 -22.31 -0.17
CA ALA A 14 21.21 -21.50 0.76
C ALA A 14 22.71 -21.56 0.43
N ARG A 15 23.21 -22.75 0.05
CA ARG A 15 24.59 -22.95 -0.40
C ARG A 15 24.90 -22.18 -1.68
N ASP A 16 24.02 -22.26 -2.68
CA ASP A 16 24.22 -21.61 -3.97
C ASP A 16 24.20 -20.09 -3.86
N VAL A 17 23.27 -19.55 -3.07
CA VAL A 17 23.23 -18.11 -2.80
C VAL A 17 24.50 -17.67 -2.09
N ALA A 18 24.85 -18.34 -0.99
CA ALA A 18 26.06 -18.05 -0.22
C ALA A 18 27.34 -18.05 -1.09
N ALA A 19 27.48 -19.04 -1.99
CA ALA A 19 28.61 -19.14 -2.90
C ALA A 19 28.66 -17.97 -3.90
N ARG A 20 27.50 -17.50 -4.39
CA ARG A 20 27.41 -16.39 -5.35
C ARG A 20 27.57 -15.02 -4.70
N THR A 21 27.17 -14.87 -3.44
CA THR A 21 27.19 -13.59 -2.70
C THR A 21 28.42 -13.44 -1.81
N GLY A 22 29.22 -14.50 -1.64
CA GLY A 22 30.38 -14.50 -0.72
C GLY A 22 29.97 -14.43 0.76
N THR A 23 28.74 -14.84 1.09
CA THR A 23 28.20 -14.82 2.47
C THR A 23 28.16 -16.23 3.05
N THR A 24 27.79 -16.37 4.33
CA THR A 24 27.47 -17.68 4.91
C THR A 24 26.08 -18.14 4.45
N GLN A 25 25.80 -19.45 4.54
CA GLN A 25 24.46 -19.98 4.27
C GLN A 25 23.42 -19.36 5.21
N THR A 26 23.78 -19.17 6.48
CA THR A 26 22.91 -18.49 7.46
C THR A 26 22.66 -17.04 7.05
N GLY A 27 23.69 -16.29 6.65
CA GLY A 27 23.53 -14.91 6.19
C GLY A 27 22.72 -14.79 4.90
N ALA A 28 22.81 -15.77 4.00
CA ALA A 28 21.97 -15.85 2.82
C ALA A 28 20.49 -16.04 3.18
N ILE A 29 20.20 -16.92 4.14
CA ILE A 29 18.84 -17.16 4.66
C ILE A 29 18.32 -15.91 5.37
N GLU A 30 19.13 -15.31 6.24
CA GLU A 30 18.80 -14.08 6.96
C GLU A 30 18.41 -12.96 6.00
N SER A 31 19.26 -12.66 5.01
CA SER A 31 18.96 -11.61 4.02
C SER A 31 17.69 -11.91 3.21
N ALA A 32 17.42 -13.18 2.88
CA ALA A 32 16.19 -13.55 2.18
C ALA A 32 14.94 -13.33 3.06
N LEU A 33 15.01 -13.67 4.34
CA LEU A 33 13.92 -13.46 5.29
C LEU A 33 13.67 -11.98 5.56
N GLU A 34 14.72 -11.17 5.70
CA GLU A 34 14.59 -9.71 5.88
C GLU A 34 13.88 -9.06 4.69
N ARG A 35 14.26 -9.43 3.46
CA ARG A 35 13.61 -8.93 2.24
C ARG A 35 12.14 -9.34 2.20
N TYR A 36 11.85 -10.60 2.50
CA TYR A 36 10.48 -11.10 2.52
C TYR A 36 9.62 -10.40 3.59
N LEU A 37 10.17 -10.16 4.78
CA LEU A 37 9.49 -9.38 5.82
C LEU A 37 9.24 -7.94 5.39
N ALA A 38 10.22 -7.28 4.75
CA ALA A 38 10.05 -5.93 4.25
C ALA A 38 8.96 -5.86 3.17
N ASP A 39 8.87 -6.85 2.29
CA ASP A 39 7.79 -6.96 1.30
C ASP A 39 6.42 -7.09 1.96
N LEU A 40 6.29 -7.97 2.96
CA LEU A 40 5.03 -8.14 3.70
C LEU A 40 4.58 -6.87 4.43
N VAL A 41 5.53 -6.12 5.02
CA VAL A 41 5.21 -4.83 5.66
C VAL A 41 4.71 -3.82 4.63
N ARG A 42 5.37 -3.70 3.48
CA ARG A 42 4.94 -2.80 2.39
C ARG A 42 3.55 -3.14 1.87
N GLU A 43 3.24 -4.43 1.75
CA GLU A 43 1.92 -4.89 1.29
C GLU A 43 0.84 -4.57 2.33
N ALA A 44 1.10 -4.84 3.62
CA ALA A 44 0.19 -4.49 4.70
C ALA A 44 -0.06 -2.97 4.82
N GLU A 45 0.99 -2.15 4.65
CA GLU A 45 0.87 -0.70 4.62
C GLU A 45 0.03 -0.24 3.42
N SER A 46 0.27 -0.80 2.23
CA SER A 46 -0.49 -0.48 1.02
C SER A 46 -1.97 -0.83 1.17
N ASP A 47 -2.27 -1.99 1.74
CA ASP A 47 -3.64 -2.42 2.01
C ASP A 47 -4.31 -1.57 3.09
N SER A 48 -3.58 -1.20 4.15
CA SER A 48 -4.12 -0.30 5.17
C SER A 48 -4.43 1.10 4.59
N LYS A 49 -3.57 1.60 3.70
CA LYS A 49 -3.77 2.87 3.01
C LYS A 49 -4.98 2.81 2.07
N ARG A 50 -5.13 1.73 1.30
CA ARG A 50 -6.32 1.50 0.46
C ARG A 50 -7.59 1.48 1.31
N ARG A 51 -7.63 0.68 2.38
CA ARG A 51 -8.78 0.62 3.29
C ARG A 51 -9.14 1.99 3.88
N ARG A 52 -8.13 2.80 4.23
CA ARG A 52 -8.36 4.15 4.75
C ARG A 52 -8.92 5.09 3.68
N ILE A 53 -8.48 4.97 2.43
CA ILE A 53 -9.05 5.73 1.30
C ILE A 53 -10.48 5.28 1.05
N ASP A 54 -10.74 3.98 1.01
CA ASP A 54 -12.08 3.43 0.79
C ASP A 54 -13.05 3.87 1.89
N GLN A 55 -12.60 3.88 3.15
CA GLN A 55 -13.38 4.38 4.27
C GLN A 55 -13.69 5.88 4.12
N LEU A 56 -12.69 6.70 3.75
CA LEU A 56 -12.89 8.13 3.55
C LEU A 56 -13.87 8.41 2.40
N LEU A 57 -13.77 7.67 1.30
CA LEU A 57 -14.71 7.79 0.17
C LEU A 57 -16.13 7.39 0.58
N ALA A 58 -16.28 6.31 1.35
CA ALA A 58 -17.58 5.90 1.88
C ALA A 58 -18.18 6.94 2.84
N GLU A 59 -17.36 7.62 3.66
CA GLU A 59 -17.81 8.73 4.51
C GLU A 59 -18.29 9.94 3.68
N ILE A 60 -17.53 10.32 2.64
CA ILE A 60 -17.92 11.40 1.71
C ILE A 60 -19.22 11.06 0.98
N ASP A 61 -19.36 9.83 0.49
CA ASP A 61 -20.57 9.38 -0.21
C ASP A 61 -21.78 9.35 0.73
N ALA A 62 -21.59 9.00 2.00
CA ALA A 62 -22.67 9.00 3.00
C ALA A 62 -23.16 10.41 3.38
N GLU A 63 -22.26 11.40 3.37
CA GLU A 63 -22.61 12.81 3.61
C GLU A 63 -23.21 13.48 2.36
N ARG A 64 -23.01 12.90 1.18
CA ARG A 64 -23.54 13.44 -0.06
C ARG A 64 -25.06 13.37 -0.07
N THR A 65 -25.72 14.50 -0.29
CA THR A 65 -27.16 14.53 -0.54
C THR A 65 -27.41 13.96 -1.93
N ASP A 66 -28.12 12.84 -2.01
CA ASP A 66 -28.51 12.26 -3.29
C ASP A 66 -29.41 13.23 -4.07
N GLY A 67 -29.01 13.55 -5.31
CA GLY A 67 -29.69 14.54 -6.14
C GLY A 67 -29.42 16.01 -5.74
N GLY A 68 -28.38 16.27 -4.94
CA GLY A 68 -27.93 17.64 -4.66
C GLY A 68 -27.46 18.38 -5.92
N PRO A 69 -27.51 19.73 -5.90
CA PRO A 69 -27.08 20.54 -7.04
C PRO A 69 -25.61 20.30 -7.35
N THR A 70 -25.28 20.29 -8.64
CA THR A 70 -23.92 20.25 -9.14
C THR A 70 -23.15 21.49 -8.72
N VAL A 71 -21.81 21.41 -8.74
CA VAL A 71 -20.96 22.57 -8.46
C VAL A 71 -21.32 23.75 -9.37
N GLU A 72 -21.65 23.48 -10.64
CA GLU A 72 -22.04 24.50 -11.61
C GLU A 72 -23.36 25.19 -11.21
N GLU A 73 -24.38 24.42 -10.81
CA GLU A 73 -25.65 24.97 -10.32
C GLU A 73 -25.47 25.81 -9.04
N ILE A 74 -24.62 25.36 -8.10
CA ILE A 74 -24.29 26.11 -6.88
C ILE A 74 -23.57 27.43 -7.22
N MET A 75 -22.64 27.39 -8.17
CA MET A 75 -21.88 28.57 -8.59
C MET A 75 -22.77 29.59 -9.33
N ASP A 76 -23.69 29.13 -10.16
CA ASP A 76 -24.67 29.98 -10.87
C ASP A 76 -25.69 30.63 -9.91
N GLU A 77 -26.00 29.97 -8.79
CA GLU A 77 -26.84 30.53 -7.72
C GLU A 77 -26.09 31.60 -6.91
N MET A 78 -24.83 31.34 -6.54
CA MET A 78 -24.06 32.21 -5.66
C MET A 78 -23.40 33.40 -6.38
N TYR A 79 -23.05 33.25 -7.65
CA TYR A 79 -22.29 34.25 -8.40
C TYR A 79 -23.04 34.66 -9.68
N ASP A 80 -22.81 35.90 -10.12
CA ASP A 80 -23.32 36.37 -11.40
C ASP A 80 -22.42 35.83 -12.54
N PRO A 81 -22.96 35.14 -13.57
CA PRO A 81 -22.15 34.53 -14.63
C PRO A 81 -21.40 35.52 -15.53
N GLN A 82 -21.86 36.78 -15.61
CA GLN A 82 -21.26 37.81 -16.46
C GLN A 82 -20.14 38.56 -15.75
N THR A 83 -20.28 38.79 -14.45
CA THR A 83 -19.35 39.60 -13.65
C THR A 83 -18.46 38.78 -12.73
N GLY A 84 -18.85 37.54 -12.41
CA GLY A 84 -18.16 36.65 -11.47
C GLY A 84 -18.21 37.11 -10.01
N LEU A 85 -19.02 38.12 -9.69
CA LEU A 85 -19.17 38.64 -8.34
C LEU A 85 -20.28 37.87 -7.58
N PRO A 86 -20.19 37.74 -6.25
CA PRO A 86 -21.28 37.20 -5.44
C PRO A 86 -22.57 38.00 -5.67
N ARG A 87 -23.69 37.30 -5.78
CA ARG A 87 -25.01 37.93 -5.83
C ARG A 87 -25.42 38.51 -4.48
#